data_AF-A0A2A5A5C6-F1
#
_entry.id   AF-A0A2A5A5C6-F1
#
_cell.length_a   1.000
_cell.length_b   1.000
_cell.length_c   1.000
_cell.angle_alpha   90.00
_cell.angle_beta   90.00
_cell.angle_gamma   90.00
#
_symmetry.space_group_name_H-M   'P 1'
#
loop_
_entity.id
_entity.type
_entity.pdbx_description
1 polymer ?
#
loop_
_entity_poly.entity_id
_entity_poly.type
_entity_poly.pdbx_seq_one_letter_code
_entity_poly.pdbx_strand_id
1 'polypeptide(L)'
;MKSIFLPGLALLLSLTSTTLAQENQEQSIAQFVSEIDEKMPQLLQDFSVPGAAIAIIENGEIVLQKGYGFSDIENEVKVDTKTGFNIGSISKTFAAWGVMNLVQDGKLDLDAPAEKYLSRWHLPESEFDSNEVTIRRLLSHTAGLSLHGYPGWSPTDELPTIEESLNGKNNGPGRVEIIMEPGTRYKYSGGG
;
A
#
# COMPACT_ATOMS: atom_id res chain seq x y z
N MET A 1 66.50 -1.30 7.75
CA MET A 1 65.42 -0.56 8.43
C MET A 1 64.12 -1.34 8.23
N LYS A 2 63.54 -1.92 9.29
CA LYS A 2 62.25 -2.61 9.23
C LYS A 2 61.16 -1.60 9.58
N SER A 3 60.26 -1.30 8.65
CA SER A 3 59.09 -0.47 8.91
C SER A 3 58.08 -1.26 9.75
N ILE A 4 57.75 -0.76 10.93
CA ILE A 4 56.65 -1.24 11.75
C ILE A 4 55.38 -0.58 11.20
N PHE A 5 54.53 -1.36 10.52
CA PHE A 5 53.19 -0.93 10.15
C PHE A 5 52.31 -0.99 11.41
N LEU A 6 51.80 0.14 11.90
CA LEU A 6 50.81 0.22 12.98
C LEU A 6 49.41 -0.08 12.40
N PRO A 7 48.78 -1.24 12.68
CA PRO A 7 47.41 -1.52 12.23
C PRO A 7 46.34 -0.85 13.13
N GLY A 8 46.74 -0.35 14.30
CA GLY A 8 45.80 0.12 15.34
C GLY A 8 45.14 1.47 15.06
N LEU A 9 45.77 2.33 14.25
CA LEU A 9 45.27 3.70 14.04
C LEU A 9 44.07 3.75 13.08
N ALA A 10 44.03 2.86 12.09
CA ALA A 10 42.93 2.79 11.11
C ALA A 10 41.63 2.21 11.73
N LEU A 11 41.75 1.27 12.67
CA LEU A 11 40.60 0.63 13.33
C LEU A 11 39.90 1.58 14.33
N LEU A 12 40.68 2.40 15.03
CA LEU A 12 40.15 3.43 15.95
C LEU A 12 39.42 4.55 15.20
N LEU A 13 39.96 5.00 14.06
CA LEU A 13 39.33 6.01 13.20
C LEU A 13 37.99 5.51 12.61
N SER A 14 37.91 4.26 12.14
CA SER A 14 36.66 3.70 11.63
C SER A 14 35.60 3.53 12.72
N LEU A 15 35.99 3.14 13.93
CA LEU A 15 35.04 3.01 15.06
C LEU A 15 34.47 4.38 15.45
N THR A 16 35.30 5.43 15.54
CA THR A 16 34.83 6.78 15.89
C THR A 16 33.91 7.41 14.84
N SER A 17 34.17 7.19 13.54
CA SER A 17 33.30 7.71 12.47
C SER A 17 31.93 7.04 12.43
N THR A 18 31.87 5.75 12.79
CA THR A 18 30.61 5.00 12.82
C THR A 18 29.74 5.43 14.00
N THR A 19 30.34 5.65 15.18
CA THR A 19 29.63 6.17 16.36
C THR A 19 29.08 7.58 16.15
N LEU A 20 29.85 8.49 15.54
CA LEU A 20 29.41 9.86 15.25
C LEU A 20 28.29 9.91 14.20
N ALA A 21 28.30 9.01 13.21
CA ALA A 21 27.23 8.92 12.22
C ALA A 21 25.93 8.41 12.86
N GLN A 22 26.03 7.40 13.73
CA GLN A 22 24.88 6.85 14.44
C GLN A 22 24.28 7.87 15.43
N GLU A 23 25.10 8.58 16.22
CA GLU A 23 24.63 9.63 17.11
C GLU A 23 23.93 10.77 16.36
N ASN A 24 24.51 11.24 15.25
CA ASN A 24 23.89 12.27 14.41
C ASN A 24 22.54 11.81 13.81
N GLN A 25 22.44 10.53 13.47
CA GLN A 25 21.25 9.94 12.89
C GLN A 25 20.14 9.76 13.94
N GLU A 26 20.46 9.22 15.12
CA GLU A 26 19.54 9.15 16.27
C GLU A 26 19.06 10.54 16.66
N GLN A 27 19.96 11.53 16.67
CA GLN A 27 19.62 12.93 16.93
C GLN A 27 18.70 13.52 15.84
N SER A 28 18.90 13.14 14.57
CA SER A 28 18.04 13.58 13.46
C SER A 28 16.62 12.98 13.53
N ILE A 29 16.50 11.70 13.92
CA ILE A 29 15.21 11.04 14.12
C ILE A 29 14.51 11.69 15.31
N ALA A 30 15.19 11.83 16.45
CA ALA A 30 14.63 12.47 17.64
C ALA A 30 14.12 13.89 17.34
N GLN A 31 14.89 14.67 16.55
CA GLN A 31 14.46 15.99 16.11
C GLN A 31 13.21 15.92 15.22
N PHE A 32 13.19 15.03 14.22
CA PHE A 32 12.02 14.83 13.37
C PHE A 32 10.77 14.44 14.18
N VAL A 33 10.91 13.51 15.14
CA VAL A 33 9.81 13.10 16.02
C VAL A 33 9.32 14.28 16.85
N SER A 34 10.22 15.08 17.42
CA SER A 34 9.84 16.28 18.17
C SER A 34 9.06 17.28 17.32
N GLU A 35 9.48 17.50 16.07
CA GLU A 35 8.76 18.42 15.17
C GLU A 35 7.37 17.89 14.79
N ILE A 36 7.24 16.58 14.55
CA ILE A 36 5.95 15.96 14.28
C ILE A 36 5.05 16.05 15.52
N ASP A 37 5.58 15.78 16.71
CA ASP A 37 4.83 15.88 17.97
C ASP A 37 4.28 17.28 18.21
N GLU A 38 5.08 18.30 17.91
CA GLU A 38 4.67 19.70 18.04
C GLU A 38 3.58 20.08 17.03
N LYS A 39 3.71 19.63 15.78
CA LYS A 39 2.82 20.04 14.67
C LYS A 39 1.54 19.21 14.59
N MET A 40 1.57 17.94 14.99
CA MET A 40 0.47 16.99 14.75
C MET A 40 -0.87 17.44 15.36
N PRO A 41 -0.96 17.96 16.60
CA PRO A 41 -2.22 18.44 17.13
C PRO A 41 -2.89 19.51 16.25
N GLN A 42 -2.11 20.45 15.73
CA GLN A 42 -2.61 21.49 14.83
C GLN A 42 -2.99 20.90 13.46
N LEU A 43 -2.20 19.99 12.92
CA LEU A 43 -2.51 19.32 11.63
C LEU A 43 -3.82 18.51 11.71
N LEU A 44 -4.03 17.76 12.80
CA LEU A 44 -5.28 17.03 13.02
C LEU A 44 -6.48 17.99 13.04
N GLN A 45 -6.34 19.15 13.68
CA GLN A 45 -7.38 20.18 13.72
C GLN A 45 -7.61 20.81 12.34
N ASP A 46 -6.55 21.28 11.68
CA ASP A 46 -6.61 22.00 10.39
C ASP A 46 -7.26 21.16 9.29
N PHE A 47 -7.00 19.85 9.28
CA PHE A 47 -7.53 18.92 8.29
C PHE A 47 -8.77 18.13 8.77
N SER A 48 -9.29 18.44 9.97
CA SER A 48 -10.44 17.72 10.56
C SER A 48 -10.24 16.20 10.58
N VAL A 49 -9.03 15.75 10.91
CA VAL A 49 -8.67 14.33 11.04
C VAL A 49 -8.73 13.95 12.53
N PRO A 50 -9.58 12.99 12.95
CA PRO A 50 -9.71 12.59 14.35
C PRO A 50 -8.43 12.07 15.00
N GLY A 51 -7.65 11.31 14.23
CA GLY A 51 -6.42 10.70 14.71
C GLY A 51 -5.58 10.12 13.58
N ALA A 52 -4.31 9.93 13.87
CA ALA A 52 -3.32 9.43 12.92
C ALA A 52 -2.31 8.52 13.62
N ALA A 53 -1.75 7.58 12.87
CA ALA A 53 -0.63 6.76 13.32
C ALA A 53 0.56 6.94 12.38
N ILE A 54 1.76 6.97 12.94
CA ILE A 54 3.03 7.06 12.21
C ILE A 54 3.94 5.92 12.65
N ALA A 55 4.57 5.27 11.68
CA ALA A 55 5.69 4.38 11.91
C ALA A 55 6.87 4.81 11.04
N ILE A 56 8.08 4.78 11.61
CA ILE A 56 9.33 5.02 10.88
C ILE A 56 10.11 3.72 10.92
N ILE A 57 10.53 3.26 9.74
CA ILE A 57 11.32 2.04 9.56
C ILE A 57 12.64 2.43 8.93
N GLU A 58 13.72 1.99 9.54
CA GLU A 58 15.08 2.24 9.07
C GLU A 58 15.89 0.96 9.16
N ASN A 59 16.62 0.63 8.09
CA ASN A 59 17.40 -0.61 7.99
C ASN A 59 16.61 -1.89 8.31
N GLY A 60 15.29 -1.88 8.04
CA GLY A 60 14.40 -3.00 8.32
C GLY A 60 13.89 -3.08 9.76
N GLU A 61 14.29 -2.17 10.63
CA GLU A 61 13.85 -2.08 12.02
C GLU A 61 12.90 -0.92 12.24
N ILE A 62 11.93 -1.10 13.11
CA ILE A 62 11.00 -0.05 13.51
C ILE A 62 11.69 0.83 14.54
N VAL A 63 11.96 2.09 14.18
CA VAL A 63 12.61 3.07 15.06
C VAL A 63 11.60 4.00 15.75
N LEU A 64 10.38 4.08 15.23
CA LEU A 64 9.26 4.79 15.87
C LEU A 64 7.93 4.12 15.52
N GLN A 65 7.03 4.03 16.49
CA GLN A 65 5.59 3.85 16.28
C GLN A 65 4.84 4.77 17.25
N LYS A 66 3.93 5.59 16.71
CA LYS A 66 3.20 6.57 17.52
C LYS A 66 1.81 6.83 16.98
N GLY A 67 0.86 6.99 17.90
CA GLY A 67 -0.51 7.42 17.63
C GLY A 67 -0.77 8.83 18.14
N TYR A 68 -1.65 9.54 17.44
CA TYR A 68 -2.08 10.91 17.74
C TYR A 68 -3.59 11.01 17.62
N GLY A 69 -4.21 11.84 18.46
CA GLY A 69 -5.66 12.02 18.46
C GLY A 69 -6.41 10.76 18.90
N PHE A 70 -7.58 10.56 18.30
CA PHE A 70 -8.56 9.53 18.69
C PHE A 70 -8.93 8.63 17.52
N SER A 71 -9.00 7.32 17.78
CA SER A 71 -9.61 6.35 16.88
C SER A 71 -11.13 6.32 17.01
N ASP A 72 -11.64 6.75 18.18
CA ASP A 72 -13.06 6.91 18.48
C ASP A 72 -13.22 8.17 19.33
N ILE A 73 -13.85 9.21 18.76
CA ILE A 73 -14.06 10.49 19.45
C ILE A 73 -15.12 10.35 20.54
N GLU A 74 -16.19 9.59 20.29
CA GLU A 74 -17.33 9.49 21.21
C GLU A 74 -16.95 8.76 22.49
N ASN A 75 -16.12 7.72 22.36
CA ASN A 75 -15.63 6.92 23.49
C ASN A 75 -14.24 7.36 23.98
N GLU A 76 -13.71 8.48 23.48
CA GLU A 76 -12.39 9.04 23.81
C GLU A 76 -11.23 8.01 23.69
N VAL A 77 -11.33 7.09 22.73
CA VAL A 77 -10.30 6.06 22.51
C VAL A 77 -9.16 6.66 21.68
N LYS A 78 -7.96 6.71 22.27
CA LYS A 78 -6.76 7.23 21.61
C LYS A 78 -6.25 6.28 20.54
N VAL A 79 -5.68 6.83 19.48
CA VAL A 79 -4.89 6.03 18.54
C VAL A 79 -3.65 5.51 19.25
N ASP A 80 -3.39 4.20 19.12
CA ASP A 80 -2.23 3.50 19.62
C ASP A 80 -1.65 2.54 18.56
N THR A 81 -0.62 1.77 18.92
CA THR A 81 0.05 0.84 18.00
C THR A 81 -0.78 -0.39 17.64
N LYS A 82 -1.95 -0.57 18.27
CA LYS A 82 -2.90 -1.66 18.01
C LYS A 82 -4.14 -1.19 17.25
N THR A 83 -4.27 0.11 17.02
CA THR A 83 -5.39 0.70 16.29
C THR A 83 -5.33 0.27 14.81
N GLY A 84 -6.39 -0.39 14.35
CA GLY A 84 -6.56 -0.77 12.96
C GLY A 84 -7.08 0.38 12.10
N PHE A 85 -6.56 0.51 10.89
CA PHE A 85 -7.03 1.47 9.88
C PHE A 85 -7.41 0.76 8.59
N ASN A 86 -8.45 1.23 7.91
CA ASN A 86 -8.73 0.82 6.55
C ASN A 86 -7.66 1.41 5.61
N ILE A 87 -6.73 0.57 5.15
CA ILE A 87 -5.60 1.00 4.30
C ILE A 87 -5.97 1.25 2.83
N GLY A 88 -7.23 0.99 2.47
CA GLY A 88 -7.79 1.29 1.15
C GLY A 88 -6.93 0.74 0.00
N SER A 89 -6.51 1.62 -0.91
CA SER A 89 -5.79 1.21 -2.13
C SER A 89 -4.37 0.69 -1.87
N ILE A 90 -3.80 0.86 -0.67
CA ILE A 90 -2.54 0.20 -0.29
C ILE A 90 -2.67 -1.33 -0.35
N SER A 91 -3.88 -1.86 -0.15
CA SER A 91 -4.18 -3.29 -0.30
C SER A 91 -3.82 -3.85 -1.68
N LYS A 92 -3.78 -3.02 -2.74
CA LYS A 92 -3.39 -3.46 -4.09
C LYS A 92 -1.94 -3.92 -4.16
N THR A 93 -1.04 -3.37 -3.34
CA THR A 93 0.36 -3.84 -3.27
C THR A 93 0.43 -5.29 -2.81
N PHE A 94 -0.39 -5.67 -1.83
CA PHE A 94 -0.48 -7.05 -1.34
C PHE A 94 -1.13 -7.96 -2.38
N ALA A 95 -2.18 -7.51 -3.06
CA ALA A 95 -2.81 -8.25 -4.14
C ALA A 95 -1.82 -8.52 -5.29
N ALA A 96 -1.08 -7.49 -5.74
CA ALA A 96 -0.06 -7.62 -6.75
C ALA A 96 1.07 -8.57 -6.32
N TRP A 97 1.52 -8.48 -5.06
CA TRP A 97 2.49 -9.43 -4.52
C TRP A 97 1.97 -10.88 -4.55
N GLY A 98 0.72 -11.10 -4.15
CA GLY A 98 0.07 -12.42 -4.24
C GLY A 98 0.01 -12.96 -5.68
N VAL A 99 -0.38 -12.11 -6.65
CA VAL A 99 -0.39 -12.47 -8.07
C VAL A 99 1.02 -12.83 -8.56
N MET A 100 2.04 -12.06 -8.17
CA MET A 100 3.43 -12.35 -8.58
C MET A 100 3.98 -13.64 -7.97
N ASN A 101 3.55 -14.04 -6.76
CA ASN A 101 3.87 -15.36 -6.21
C ASN A 101 3.26 -16.48 -7.08
N LEU A 102 1.99 -16.33 -7.51
CA LEU A 102 1.36 -17.30 -8.40
C LEU A 102 2.04 -17.37 -9.77
N VAL A 103 2.55 -16.25 -10.29
CA VAL A 103 3.36 -16.20 -11.51
C VAL A 103 4.69 -16.93 -11.31
N GLN A 104 5.38 -16.68 -10.19
CA GLN A 104 6.63 -17.36 -9.85
C GLN A 104 6.45 -18.88 -9.76
N ASP A 105 5.31 -19.33 -9.23
CA ASP A 105 4.92 -20.75 -9.14
C ASP A 105 4.45 -21.35 -10.48
N GLY A 106 4.37 -20.55 -11.57
CA GLY A 106 3.86 -20.98 -12.87
C GLY A 106 2.35 -21.25 -12.91
N LYS A 107 1.59 -20.81 -11.90
CA LYS A 107 0.13 -20.95 -11.82
C LYS A 107 -0.61 -19.85 -12.57
N LEU A 108 0.02 -18.69 -12.73
CA LEU A 108 -0.45 -17.59 -13.56
C LEU A 108 0.60 -17.22 -14.59
N ASP A 109 0.12 -16.77 -15.75
CA ASP A 109 0.92 -16.16 -16.80
C ASP A 109 0.46 -14.70 -16.93
N LEU A 110 1.41 -13.78 -16.85
CA LEU A 110 1.16 -12.34 -16.93
C LEU A 110 0.52 -11.93 -18.26
N ASP A 111 0.88 -12.61 -19.34
CA ASP A 111 0.45 -12.24 -20.69
C ASP A 111 -0.73 -13.07 -21.18
N ALA A 112 -1.22 -14.00 -20.35
CA ALA A 112 -2.45 -14.73 -20.65
C ALA A 112 -3.70 -13.86 -20.40
N PRO A 113 -4.77 -14.06 -21.20
CA PRO A 113 -6.09 -13.47 -20.92
C PRO A 113 -6.58 -13.84 -19.52
N ALA A 114 -7.16 -12.87 -18.80
CA ALA A 114 -7.72 -13.09 -17.46
C ALA A 114 -8.84 -14.14 -17.47
N GLU A 115 -9.64 -14.16 -18.54
CA GLU A 115 -10.69 -15.17 -18.80
C GLU A 115 -10.20 -16.62 -18.66
N LYS A 116 -8.92 -16.89 -18.95
CA LYS A 116 -8.34 -18.23 -18.77
C LYS A 116 -8.46 -18.75 -17.32
N TYR A 117 -8.48 -17.85 -16.34
CA TYR A 117 -8.44 -18.18 -14.92
C TYR A 117 -9.77 -17.93 -14.20
N LEU A 118 -10.69 -17.19 -14.83
CA LEU A 118 -11.99 -16.87 -14.26
C LEU A 118 -12.96 -18.06 -14.45
N SER A 119 -13.56 -18.55 -13.37
CA SER A 119 -14.44 -19.74 -13.38
C SER A 119 -15.85 -19.51 -12.82
N ARG A 120 -16.05 -18.49 -11.98
CA ARG A 120 -17.33 -18.17 -11.35
C ARG A 120 -18.00 -16.91 -11.91
N TRP A 121 -17.24 -16.13 -12.67
CA TRP A 121 -17.64 -14.85 -13.25
C TRP A 121 -16.89 -14.67 -14.56
N HIS A 122 -17.48 -13.99 -15.54
CA HIS A 122 -16.85 -13.71 -16.83
C HIS A 122 -16.91 -12.21 -17.11
N LEU A 123 -15.91 -11.69 -17.83
CA LEU A 123 -15.90 -10.32 -18.32
C LEU A 123 -17.16 -10.08 -19.15
N PRO A 124 -17.88 -8.96 -18.96
CA PRO A 124 -19.03 -8.65 -19.79
C PRO A 124 -18.62 -8.47 -21.24
N GLU A 125 -19.56 -8.78 -22.14
CA GLU A 125 -19.41 -8.49 -23.56
C GLU A 125 -19.14 -6.99 -23.78
N SER A 126 -18.24 -6.69 -24.71
CA SER A 126 -17.88 -5.33 -25.07
C SER A 126 -17.47 -5.27 -26.55
N GLU A 127 -17.37 -4.06 -27.10
CA GLU A 127 -16.83 -3.85 -28.46
C GLU A 127 -15.31 -4.08 -28.53
N PHE A 128 -14.63 -4.16 -27.39
CA PHE A 128 -13.19 -4.38 -27.28
C PHE A 128 -12.89 -5.87 -27.06
N ASP A 129 -11.72 -6.32 -27.53
CA ASP A 129 -11.29 -7.71 -27.38
C ASP A 129 -10.97 -8.03 -25.90
N SER A 130 -11.79 -8.89 -25.30
CA SER A 130 -11.59 -9.35 -23.93
C SER A 130 -10.36 -10.25 -23.77
N ASN A 131 -9.84 -10.84 -24.85
CA ASN A 131 -8.58 -11.58 -24.79
C ASN A 131 -7.38 -10.66 -24.50
N GLU A 132 -7.49 -9.38 -24.85
CA GLU A 132 -6.47 -8.39 -24.54
C GLU A 132 -6.55 -7.90 -23.08
N VAL A 133 -7.52 -8.35 -22.28
CA VAL A 133 -7.52 -8.15 -20.83
C VAL A 133 -6.62 -9.20 -20.18
N THR A 134 -5.32 -8.91 -20.09
CA THR A 134 -4.31 -9.81 -19.50
C THR A 134 -4.05 -9.52 -18.02
N ILE A 135 -3.50 -10.48 -17.29
CA ILE A 135 -3.11 -10.29 -15.88
C ILE A 135 -2.15 -9.10 -15.71
N ARG A 136 -1.17 -8.94 -16.60
CA ARG A 136 -0.25 -7.79 -16.63
C ARG A 136 -1.01 -6.48 -16.70
N ARG A 137 -1.99 -6.40 -17.60
CA ARG A 137 -2.76 -5.17 -17.85
C ARG A 137 -3.72 -4.84 -16.71
N LEU A 138 -4.24 -5.85 -16.00
CA LEU A 138 -4.99 -5.63 -14.76
C LEU A 138 -4.09 -4.97 -13.71
N LEU A 139 -2.92 -5.57 -13.45
CA LEU A 139 -1.94 -5.06 -12.46
C LEU A 139 -1.39 -3.67 -12.80
N SER A 140 -1.29 -3.31 -14.08
CA SER A 140 -0.78 -2.01 -14.53
C SER A 140 -1.88 -0.97 -14.82
N HIS A 141 -3.15 -1.28 -14.55
CA HIS A 141 -4.29 -0.41 -14.86
C HIS A 141 -4.34 0.01 -16.34
N THR A 142 -3.99 -0.91 -17.25
CA THR A 142 -4.07 -0.73 -18.71
C THR A 142 -4.99 -1.75 -19.35
N ALA A 143 -5.76 -2.51 -18.57
CA ALA A 143 -6.76 -3.47 -19.06
C ALA A 143 -8.03 -2.81 -19.62
N GLY A 144 -8.22 -1.52 -19.35
CA GLY A 144 -9.39 -0.79 -19.82
C GLY A 144 -10.66 -1.04 -19.01
N LEU A 145 -10.56 -1.61 -17.82
CA LEU A 145 -11.71 -1.88 -16.95
C LEU A 145 -12.25 -0.62 -16.26
N SER A 146 -13.54 -0.64 -15.95
CA SER A 146 -14.27 0.42 -15.26
C SER A 146 -13.98 0.49 -13.75
N LEU A 147 -14.73 1.34 -13.04
CA LEU A 147 -14.71 1.59 -11.59
C LEU A 147 -13.46 2.33 -11.09
N HIS A 148 -13.60 3.59 -10.66
CA HIS A 148 -12.46 4.37 -10.12
C HIS A 148 -12.41 4.40 -8.57
N GLY A 149 -13.49 4.02 -7.89
CA GLY A 149 -13.64 4.19 -6.44
C GLY A 149 -14.48 3.09 -5.81
N TYR A 150 -14.12 2.74 -4.57
CA TYR A 150 -14.79 1.75 -3.74
C TYR A 150 -14.94 2.36 -2.35
N PRO A 151 -16.14 2.84 -1.95
CA PRO A 151 -16.31 3.50 -0.66
C PRO A 151 -16.17 2.54 0.53
N GLY A 152 -16.20 1.23 0.27
CA GLY A 152 -16.13 0.20 1.29
C GLY A 152 -17.50 -0.05 1.92
N TRP A 153 -17.46 -0.75 3.05
CA TRP A 153 -18.62 -1.16 3.82
C TRP A 153 -18.41 -0.84 5.29
N SER A 154 -19.50 -0.61 6.01
CA SER A 154 -19.49 -0.62 7.46
C SER A 154 -19.15 -2.03 7.96
N PRO A 155 -18.47 -2.18 9.12
CA PRO A 155 -18.27 -3.47 9.75
C PRO A 155 -19.56 -4.26 10.04
N THR A 156 -20.71 -3.57 10.08
CA THR A 156 -22.03 -4.17 10.32
C THR A 156 -22.81 -4.49 9.05
N ASP A 157 -22.31 -4.12 7.88
CA ASP A 157 -23.00 -4.36 6.62
C ASP A 157 -22.89 -5.83 6.20
N GLU A 158 -23.94 -6.36 5.57
CA GLU A 158 -23.86 -7.63 4.87
C GLU A 158 -23.04 -7.45 3.59
N LEU A 159 -21.95 -8.20 3.47
CA LEU A 159 -21.08 -8.13 2.31
C LEU A 159 -21.67 -8.92 1.13
N PRO A 160 -21.68 -8.34 -0.08
CA PRO A 160 -22.01 -9.08 -1.29
C PRO A 160 -20.92 -10.11 -1.60
N THR A 161 -21.30 -11.15 -2.34
CA THR A 161 -20.33 -12.05 -2.96
C THR A 161 -19.42 -11.29 -3.93
N ILE A 162 -18.28 -11.88 -4.27
CA ILE A 162 -17.35 -11.31 -5.26
C ILE A 162 -18.08 -11.08 -6.59
N GLU A 163 -18.87 -12.05 -7.03
CA GLU A 163 -19.65 -12.01 -8.27
C GLU A 163 -20.71 -10.91 -8.23
N GLU A 164 -21.44 -10.75 -7.13
CA GLU A 164 -22.40 -9.65 -6.97
C GLU A 164 -21.70 -8.28 -6.99
N SER A 165 -20.54 -8.16 -6.33
CA SER A 165 -19.74 -6.93 -6.34
C SER A 165 -19.24 -6.58 -7.74
N LEU A 166 -18.70 -7.56 -8.48
CA LEU A 166 -18.27 -7.38 -9.87
C LEU A 166 -19.44 -7.02 -10.79
N ASN A 167 -20.66 -7.48 -10.47
CA ASN A 167 -21.89 -7.16 -11.19
C ASN A 167 -22.61 -5.89 -10.66
N GLY A 168 -21.96 -5.11 -9.79
CA GLY A 168 -22.39 -3.76 -9.43
C GLY A 168 -23.06 -3.61 -8.06
N LYS A 169 -23.22 -4.67 -7.29
CA LYS A 169 -23.61 -4.58 -5.87
C LYS A 169 -22.35 -4.30 -5.04
N ASN A 170 -21.74 -3.12 -5.22
CA ASN A 170 -20.42 -2.81 -4.64
C ASN A 170 -20.33 -1.45 -3.93
N ASN A 171 -21.48 -0.86 -3.63
CA ASN A 171 -21.62 0.51 -3.10
C ASN A 171 -20.93 1.60 -3.93
N GLY A 172 -20.44 1.27 -5.13
CA GLY A 172 -19.63 2.12 -5.98
C GLY A 172 -20.33 2.43 -7.31
N PRO A 173 -19.55 2.74 -8.36
CA PRO A 173 -20.09 3.29 -9.61
C PRO A 173 -20.76 2.26 -10.53
N GLY A 174 -21.02 1.03 -10.07
CA GLY A 174 -21.72 0.00 -10.83
C GLY A 174 -20.85 -1.22 -11.14
N ARG A 175 -21.21 -1.97 -12.18
CA ARG A 175 -20.53 -3.22 -12.56
C ARG A 175 -19.19 -2.99 -13.26
N VAL A 176 -18.32 -3.98 -13.22
CA VAL A 176 -17.09 -4.02 -14.03
C VAL A 176 -17.47 -4.08 -15.51
N GLU A 177 -16.84 -3.27 -16.35
CA GLU A 177 -17.02 -3.23 -17.81
C GLU A 177 -15.68 -2.94 -18.48
N ILE A 178 -15.49 -3.39 -19.73
CA ILE A 178 -14.38 -2.97 -20.57
C ILE A 178 -14.80 -1.68 -21.29
N ILE A 179 -14.21 -0.56 -20.90
CA ILE A 179 -14.64 0.80 -21.30
C ILE A 179 -13.62 1.52 -22.19
N MET A 180 -12.56 0.83 -22.55
CA MET A 180 -11.55 1.29 -23.50
C MET A 180 -10.72 0.10 -23.98
N GLU A 181 -10.16 0.25 -25.18
CA GLU A 181 -9.28 -0.76 -25.78
C GLU A 181 -8.10 -1.11 -24.86
N PRO A 182 -7.94 -2.38 -24.44
CA PRO A 182 -6.86 -2.78 -23.55
C PRO A 182 -5.48 -2.49 -24.14
N GLY A 183 -4.56 -2.03 -23.30
CA GLY A 183 -3.19 -1.72 -23.67
C GLY A 183 -2.96 -0.34 -24.29
N THR A 184 -4.01 0.46 -24.53
CA THR A 184 -3.86 1.77 -25.21
C THR A 184 -3.48 2.93 -24.31
N ARG A 185 -3.94 2.94 -23.04
CA ARG A 185 -3.61 3.97 -22.05
C ARG A 185 -3.81 3.49 -20.61
N TYR A 186 -3.23 4.21 -19.67
CA TYR A 186 -3.49 4.02 -18.24
C TYR A 186 -4.86 4.57 -17.86
N LYS A 187 -5.61 3.79 -17.08
CA LYS A 187 -6.82 4.22 -16.38
C LYS A 187 -6.97 3.42 -15.09
N TYR A 188 -6.80 4.11 -13.95
CA TYR A 188 -6.98 3.49 -12.64
C TYR A 188 -8.35 2.81 -12.54
N SER A 189 -8.34 1.55 -12.14
CA SER A 189 -9.51 0.69 -12.04
C SER A 189 -9.49 -0.06 -10.71
N GLY A 190 -10.61 -0.02 -9.99
CA GLY A 190 -10.87 -0.91 -8.86
C GLY A 190 -11.56 -2.21 -9.27
N GLY A 191 -12.04 -2.30 -10.52
CA GLY A 191 -12.61 -3.53 -11.08
C GLY A 191 -11.57 -4.51 -11.62
N GLY A 192 -10.35 -4.01 -11.92
CA GLY A 192 -9.18 -4.84 -12.26
C GLY A 192 -8.28 -5.07 -11.06
#